data_AF-A0A8J4PTW7-F1
#
_entry.id   AF-A0A8J4PTW7-F1
#
_cell.length_a   1.000
_cell.length_b   1.000
_cell.length_c   1.000
_cell.angle_alpha   90.00
_cell.angle_beta   90.00
_cell.angle_gamma   90.00
#
_symmetry.space_group_name_H-M   'P 1'
#
loop_
_entity.id
_entity.type
_entity.pdbx_description
1 polymer ?
#
loop_
_entity_poly.entity_id
_entity_poly.type
_entity_poly.pdbx_seq_one_letter_code
_entity_poly.pdbx_strand_id
1 'polypeptide(L)'
;MEPTAQSKSSSSSSSSQQEIEQQQQQQIVNNNTNTQQVQEPPKSRGYQRMFKRLLHNRNSQPKAMVQERIIASYKVYGWLIHYDPAYESTAFRKEVLVAIDEIFEIVLAILDMMKCSNNLLIPIIIYADKFVYRSGIKHNQLFNLLLTSTVVSLKFWSESTQVNNAIVAEIFDFSLKDMNLMERRFLTGVDYNLFLNSNQVTNYLLQLYDNQQTFFSYFKHPIENPPQIVRKPFDLVQYQQAMIQQQQIAQLQMMQKQQLEQIELKHIIEIQKAQSFSNNYNNNNNNNNITTSNHSPSSANSTPCSSTTPSPPSYHPYGNNSTNHYKLNKKHITNQRYQTQQQQIQQQKQQIQQQQQQQQKPTTDESIYHQQNGSNSYHVVTVGQMVSPMC
;
A
#
# COMPACT_ATOMS: atom_id res chain seq x y z
N MET A 1 -20.52 -53.73 -25.25
CA MET A 1 -19.57 -53.51 -26.36
C MET A 1 -18.40 -52.73 -25.81
N GLU A 2 -17.38 -53.49 -25.42
CA GLU A 2 -16.03 -53.04 -25.11
C GLU A 2 -15.26 -52.86 -26.45
N PRO A 3 -14.10 -52.17 -26.50
CA PRO A 3 -12.89 -52.89 -26.12
C PRO A 3 -11.83 -52.11 -25.34
N THR A 4 -11.24 -52.87 -24.43
CA THR A 4 -9.97 -52.74 -23.73
C THR A 4 -8.79 -52.79 -24.70
N ALA A 5 -7.73 -52.02 -24.43
CA ALA A 5 -6.41 -52.24 -25.03
C ALA A 5 -5.34 -52.23 -23.94
N GLN A 6 -4.93 -53.43 -23.54
CA GLN A 6 -3.69 -53.70 -22.83
C GLN A 6 -2.56 -53.83 -23.86
N SER A 7 -1.37 -53.30 -23.56
CA SER A 7 -0.13 -53.82 -24.16
C SER A 7 0.94 -53.99 -23.07
N LYS A 8 1.44 -55.23 -23.00
CA LYS A 8 2.61 -55.70 -22.26
C LYS A 8 3.75 -55.92 -23.25
N SER A 9 4.98 -55.62 -22.85
CA SER A 9 6.23 -56.33 -23.19
C SER A 9 7.37 -55.64 -22.41
N SER A 10 8.12 -56.27 -21.48
CA SER A 10 9.22 -57.25 -21.65
C SER A 10 10.27 -56.77 -22.67
N SER A 11 11.60 -56.79 -22.47
CA SER A 11 12.54 -57.35 -21.48
C SER A 11 13.95 -57.09 -22.05
N SER A 12 15.01 -57.27 -21.23
CA SER A 12 16.45 -57.39 -21.60
C SER A 12 17.12 -56.12 -22.18
N SER A 13 18.39 -55.77 -21.95
CA SER A 13 19.62 -56.49 -21.56
C SER A 13 20.68 -55.39 -21.28
N SER A 14 21.48 -55.49 -20.22
CA SER A 14 22.89 -55.95 -20.24
C SER A 14 23.86 -55.08 -21.06
N SER A 15 24.96 -54.71 -20.39
CA SER A 15 26.31 -54.54 -20.97
C SER A 15 26.63 -53.20 -21.64
N SER A 16 27.41 -52.37 -20.95
CA SER A 16 28.59 -51.65 -21.50
C SER A 16 29.37 -51.00 -20.34
N GLN A 17 30.24 -51.82 -19.73
CA GLN A 17 31.48 -51.35 -19.12
C GLN A 17 32.49 -51.08 -20.25
N GLN A 18 33.47 -50.22 -19.94
CA GLN A 18 34.78 -50.01 -20.60
C GLN A 18 34.94 -48.74 -21.45
N GLU A 19 36.13 -48.14 -21.28
CA GLU A 19 36.69 -46.93 -21.90
C GLU A 19 36.17 -45.62 -21.26
N ILE A 20 36.96 -44.77 -20.58
CA ILE A 20 38.31 -44.30 -20.89
C ILE A 20 39.02 -43.94 -19.56
N GLU A 21 40.06 -44.70 -19.25
CA GLU A 21 41.04 -44.43 -18.18
C GLU A 21 42.42 -44.43 -18.87
N GLN A 22 42.82 -43.29 -19.43
CA GLN A 22 44.17 -43.08 -19.96
C GLN A 22 44.42 -41.58 -20.20
N GLN A 23 45.01 -40.92 -19.20
CA GLN A 23 46.03 -39.86 -19.36
C GLN A 23 46.46 -39.37 -17.97
N GLN A 24 47.29 -40.20 -17.33
CA GLN A 24 48.19 -39.79 -16.26
C GLN A 24 49.61 -40.05 -16.77
N GLN A 25 50.53 -39.15 -16.43
CA GLN A 25 51.96 -39.09 -16.76
C GLN A 25 52.33 -38.29 -18.01
N GLN A 26 52.59 -36.99 -17.80
CA GLN A 26 53.94 -36.47 -18.02
C GLN A 26 54.18 -35.12 -17.30
N GLN A 27 55.36 -35.08 -16.67
CA GLN A 27 56.19 -33.91 -16.38
C GLN A 27 55.92 -33.10 -15.10
N ILE A 28 56.54 -33.65 -14.05
CA ILE A 28 57.32 -32.96 -13.02
C ILE A 28 58.29 -31.96 -13.68
N VAL A 29 58.08 -30.65 -13.50
CA VAL A 29 59.14 -29.65 -13.53
C VAL A 29 58.91 -28.65 -12.39
N ASN A 30 59.88 -28.65 -11.48
CA ASN A 30 60.09 -27.68 -10.41
C ASN A 30 59.95 -26.23 -10.90
N ASN A 31 59.20 -25.41 -10.16
CA ASN A 31 59.57 -24.01 -9.93
C ASN A 31 59.13 -23.56 -8.54
N ASN A 32 60.06 -23.70 -7.60
CA ASN A 32 60.10 -23.01 -6.33
C ASN A 32 60.11 -21.50 -6.61
N THR A 33 58.94 -20.87 -6.54
CA THR A 33 58.84 -19.41 -6.45
C THR A 33 58.28 -19.09 -5.07
N ASN A 34 59.19 -18.96 -4.10
CA ASN A 34 58.93 -18.39 -2.78
C ASN A 34 58.47 -16.93 -2.96
N THR A 35 57.20 -16.77 -3.28
CA THR A 35 56.53 -15.47 -3.22
C THR A 35 56.00 -15.37 -1.80
N GLN A 36 56.71 -14.64 -0.94
CA GLN A 36 56.23 -14.27 0.38
C GLN A 36 54.89 -13.55 0.20
N GLN A 37 53.79 -14.29 0.34
CA GLN A 37 52.47 -13.72 0.47
C GLN A 37 52.47 -12.95 1.79
N VAL A 38 52.61 -11.63 1.67
CA VAL A 38 52.32 -10.68 2.73
C VAL A 38 50.90 -10.98 3.19
N GLN A 39 50.79 -11.69 4.32
CA GLN A 39 49.53 -11.91 5.01
C GLN A 39 49.03 -10.53 5.43
N GLU A 40 48.19 -9.92 4.59
CA GLU A 40 47.43 -8.75 5.00
C GLU A 40 46.65 -9.14 6.27
N PRO A 41 46.79 -8.36 7.36
CA PRO A 41 46.06 -8.65 8.58
C PRO A 41 44.56 -8.65 8.27
N PRO A 42 43.77 -9.61 8.80
CA PRO A 42 42.35 -9.77 8.49
C PRO A 42 41.54 -8.60 9.05
N LYS A 43 41.49 -7.49 8.30
CA LYS A 43 40.83 -6.24 8.66
C LYS A 43 39.28 -6.32 8.59
N SER A 44 38.70 -7.40 8.05
CA SER A 44 37.28 -7.48 7.68
C SER A 44 36.40 -8.36 8.60
N ARG A 45 36.62 -8.33 9.93
CA ARG A 45 35.73 -9.02 10.89
C ARG A 45 35.04 -8.09 11.89
N GLY A 46 35.26 -6.78 11.77
CA GLY A 46 34.71 -5.79 12.69
C GLY A 46 33.18 -5.76 12.67
N TYR A 47 32.59 -5.74 11.47
CA TYR A 47 31.14 -5.65 11.31
C TYR A 47 30.43 -6.93 11.72
N GLN A 48 30.98 -8.11 11.37
CA GLN A 48 30.45 -9.39 11.85
C GLN A 48 30.41 -9.45 13.39
N ARG A 49 31.48 -9.03 14.07
CA ARG A 49 31.53 -9.03 15.55
C ARG A 49 30.51 -8.06 16.14
N MET A 50 30.40 -6.86 15.56
CA MET A 50 29.41 -5.86 15.99
C MET A 50 27.99 -6.38 15.83
N PHE A 51 27.67 -6.94 14.66
CA PHE A 51 26.36 -7.50 14.34
C PHE A 51 26.01 -8.66 15.27
N LYS A 52 26.91 -9.62 15.49
CA LYS A 52 26.71 -10.75 16.42
C LYS A 52 26.40 -10.27 17.85
N ARG A 53 27.08 -9.22 18.32
CA ARG A 53 26.82 -8.63 19.64
C ARG A 53 25.43 -7.98 19.71
N LEU A 54 25.00 -7.27 18.67
CA LEU A 54 23.67 -6.66 18.61
C LEU A 54 22.58 -7.73 18.60
N LEU A 55 22.73 -8.76 17.76
CA LEU A 55 21.80 -9.88 17.68
C LEU A 55 21.71 -10.63 19.02
N HIS A 56 22.84 -10.87 19.69
CA HIS A 56 22.84 -11.48 21.02
C HIS A 56 22.12 -10.60 22.05
N ASN A 57 22.41 -9.30 22.09
CA ASN A 57 21.76 -8.38 23.01
C ASN A 57 20.24 -8.34 22.80
N ARG A 58 19.77 -8.34 21.55
CA ARG A 58 18.33 -8.42 21.23
C ARG A 58 17.69 -9.72 21.73
N ASN A 59 18.41 -10.84 21.64
CA ASN A 59 17.92 -12.12 22.13
C ASN A 59 17.88 -12.22 23.66
N SER A 60 18.68 -11.41 24.39
CA SER A 60 18.70 -11.40 25.85
C SER A 60 17.65 -10.50 26.49
N GLN A 61 17.13 -9.49 25.77
CA GLN A 61 16.12 -8.58 26.30
C GLN A 61 14.72 -9.22 26.24
N PRO A 62 13.86 -9.04 27.27
CA PRO A 62 12.48 -9.47 27.20
C PRO A 62 11.81 -8.76 26.02
N LYS A 63 11.38 -9.54 25.04
CA LYS A 63 10.85 -9.02 23.78
C LYS A 63 9.48 -8.42 24.05
N ALA A 64 9.39 -7.09 24.08
CA ALA A 64 8.09 -6.44 23.91
C ALA A 64 7.54 -6.87 22.55
N MET A 65 6.42 -7.59 22.56
CA MET A 65 5.83 -8.13 21.35
C MET A 65 5.24 -6.97 20.55
N VAL A 66 6.00 -6.50 19.55
CA VAL A 66 5.56 -5.42 18.66
C VAL A 66 4.47 -5.98 17.74
N GLN A 67 3.28 -5.40 17.82
CA GLN A 67 2.08 -5.89 17.12
C GLN A 67 2.29 -6.00 15.61
N GLU A 68 2.94 -4.99 15.04
CA GLU A 68 3.29 -4.90 13.63
C GLU A 68 4.15 -6.08 13.18
N ARG A 69 5.06 -6.55 14.04
CA ARG A 69 5.91 -7.70 13.76
C ARG A 69 5.10 -8.98 13.68
N ILE A 70 4.18 -9.20 14.61
CA ILE A 70 3.33 -10.40 14.65
C ILE A 70 2.54 -10.51 13.34
N ILE A 71 1.92 -9.41 12.92
CA ILE A 71 1.05 -9.39 11.75
C ILE A 71 1.89 -9.49 10.47
N ALA A 72 3.07 -8.86 10.44
CA ALA A 72 4.04 -9.07 9.37
C ALA A 72 4.45 -10.54 9.26
N SER A 73 4.63 -11.26 10.38
CA SER A 73 4.99 -12.69 10.35
C SER A 73 3.89 -13.52 9.69
N TYR A 74 2.62 -13.22 9.98
CA TYR A 74 1.49 -13.90 9.32
C TYR A 74 1.43 -13.59 7.83
N LYS A 75 1.71 -12.35 7.44
CA LYS A 75 1.79 -11.98 6.02
C LYS A 75 2.89 -12.76 5.30
N VAL A 76 4.08 -12.85 5.88
CA VAL A 76 5.22 -13.60 5.34
C VAL A 76 4.89 -15.09 5.24
N TYR A 77 4.29 -15.66 6.28
CA TYR A 77 3.83 -17.06 6.24
C TYR A 77 2.75 -17.30 5.17
N GLY A 78 1.86 -16.32 4.99
CA GLY A 78 0.84 -16.34 3.94
C GLY A 78 1.43 -16.41 2.53
N TRP A 79 2.58 -15.77 2.28
CA TRP A 79 3.30 -15.94 1.01
C TRP A 79 3.69 -17.40 0.77
N LEU A 80 4.21 -18.07 1.80
CA LEU A 80 4.64 -19.46 1.69
C LEU A 80 3.46 -20.39 1.40
N ILE A 81 2.34 -20.25 2.11
CA ILE A 81 1.12 -21.04 1.82
C ILE A 81 0.62 -20.80 0.39
N HIS A 82 0.62 -19.53 -0.05
CA HIS A 82 0.08 -19.18 -1.36
C HIS A 82 0.87 -19.79 -2.53
N TYR A 83 2.21 -19.80 -2.44
CA TYR A 83 3.08 -20.31 -3.50
C TYR A 83 3.49 -21.78 -3.31
N ASP A 84 3.37 -22.32 -2.10
CA ASP A 84 3.65 -23.71 -1.77
C ASP A 84 2.64 -24.24 -0.73
N PRO A 85 1.56 -24.89 -1.19
CA PRO A 85 0.52 -25.43 -0.32
C PRO A 85 1.00 -26.49 0.69
N ALA A 86 2.23 -27.02 0.56
CA ALA A 86 2.79 -27.92 1.57
C ALA A 86 2.86 -27.26 2.96
N TYR A 87 2.97 -25.93 3.01
CA TYR A 87 2.96 -25.13 4.23
C TYR A 87 1.56 -24.91 4.84
N GLU A 88 0.49 -25.34 4.18
CA GLU A 88 -0.85 -25.36 4.80
C GLU A 88 -0.92 -26.41 5.92
N SER A 89 -0.13 -27.48 5.79
CA SER A 89 -0.07 -28.56 6.78
C SER A 89 0.45 -28.06 8.13
N THR A 90 -0.13 -28.58 9.22
CA THR A 90 0.18 -28.15 10.59
C THR A 90 1.58 -28.55 11.05
N ALA A 91 2.18 -29.57 10.44
CA ALA A 91 3.39 -30.23 10.95
C ALA A 91 4.65 -29.34 10.97
N PHE A 92 4.72 -28.29 10.14
CA PHE A 92 5.87 -27.39 10.05
C PHE A 92 5.55 -25.94 10.42
N ARG A 93 4.31 -25.67 10.86
CA ARG A 93 3.83 -24.30 11.05
C ARG A 93 4.65 -23.56 12.11
N LYS A 94 4.89 -24.22 13.25
CA LYS A 94 5.58 -23.61 14.38
C LYS A 94 7.04 -23.30 14.01
N GLU A 95 7.70 -24.25 13.38
CA GLU A 95 9.09 -24.17 12.93
C GLU A 95 9.27 -23.04 11.93
N VAL A 96 8.36 -22.92 10.96
CA VAL A 96 8.43 -21.86 9.95
C VAL A 96 8.15 -20.49 10.56
N LEU A 97 7.17 -20.36 11.46
CA LEU A 97 6.92 -19.09 12.17
C LEU A 97 8.11 -18.69 13.06
N VAL A 98 8.76 -19.66 13.72
CA VAL A 98 10.01 -19.43 14.46
C VAL A 98 11.12 -18.95 13.52
N ALA A 99 11.30 -19.59 12.37
CA ALA A 99 12.29 -19.15 11.37
C ALA A 99 11.99 -17.73 10.85
N ILE A 100 10.72 -17.40 10.58
CA ILE A 100 10.30 -16.04 10.21
C ILE A 100 10.66 -15.05 11.32
N ASP A 101 10.39 -15.40 12.59
CA ASP A 101 10.70 -14.57 13.74
C ASP A 101 12.22 -14.31 13.85
N GLU A 102 13.04 -15.34 13.66
CA GLU A 102 14.50 -15.25 13.63
C GLU A 102 15.00 -14.34 12.50
N ILE A 103 14.42 -14.45 11.30
CA ILE A 103 14.75 -13.56 10.18
C ILE A 103 14.40 -12.10 10.54
N PHE A 104 13.27 -11.85 11.20
CA PHE A 104 12.93 -10.51 11.65
C PHE A 104 13.88 -9.97 12.73
N GLU A 105 14.39 -10.80 13.66
CA GLU A 105 15.43 -10.34 14.58
C GLU A 105 16.71 -9.94 13.85
N ILE A 106 17.08 -10.69 12.80
CA ILE A 106 18.21 -10.34 11.95
C ILE A 106 17.98 -8.99 11.26
N VAL A 107 16.81 -8.79 10.65
CA VAL A 107 16.44 -7.51 10.01
C VAL A 107 16.51 -6.36 11.01
N LEU A 108 15.91 -6.50 12.19
CA LEU A 108 15.91 -5.47 13.22
C LEU A 108 17.32 -5.19 13.76
N ALA A 109 18.16 -6.22 13.92
CA ALA A 109 19.57 -6.04 14.29
C ALA A 109 20.36 -5.25 13.23
N ILE A 110 20.05 -5.41 11.93
CA ILE A 110 20.64 -4.59 10.87
C ILE A 110 20.18 -3.13 11.01
N LEU A 111 18.89 -2.89 11.26
CA LEU A 111 18.36 -1.53 11.47
C LEU A 111 19.04 -0.85 12.67
N ASP A 112 19.16 -1.55 13.79
CA ASP A 112 19.85 -1.06 14.99
C ASP A 112 21.34 -0.75 14.71
N MET A 113 22.02 -1.65 13.99
CA MET A 113 23.42 -1.46 13.59
C MET A 113 23.61 -0.21 12.70
N MET A 114 22.66 0.06 11.80
CA MET A 114 22.64 1.22 10.91
C MET A 114 22.01 2.46 11.55
N LYS A 115 21.66 2.40 12.84
CA LYS A 115 20.99 3.46 13.62
C LYS A 115 19.70 3.97 12.97
N CYS A 116 18.95 3.08 12.35
CA CYS A 116 17.68 3.38 11.69
C CYS A 116 16.48 2.98 12.56
N SER A 117 15.34 3.63 12.33
CA SER A 117 14.11 3.33 13.07
C SER A 117 13.56 1.94 12.71
N ASN A 118 13.07 1.22 13.72
CA ASN A 118 12.37 -0.06 13.55
C ASN A 118 11.06 0.08 12.75
N ASN A 119 10.53 1.31 12.60
CA ASN A 119 9.39 1.59 11.75
C ASN A 119 9.66 1.26 10.26
N LEU A 120 10.94 1.16 9.85
CA LEU A 120 11.31 0.70 8.51
C LEU A 120 10.97 -0.76 8.25
N LEU A 121 10.61 -1.56 9.27
CA LEU A 121 10.13 -2.92 9.07
C LEU A 121 8.92 -2.95 8.12
N ILE A 122 7.99 -1.99 8.22
CA ILE A 122 6.79 -1.98 7.37
C ILE A 122 7.12 -1.71 5.88
N PRO A 123 7.89 -0.66 5.50
CA PRO A 123 8.40 -0.51 4.14
C PRO A 123 9.12 -1.76 3.60
N ILE A 124 9.93 -2.43 4.43
CA ILE A 124 10.63 -3.67 4.06
C ILE A 124 9.63 -4.77 3.67
N ILE A 125 8.56 -4.95 4.46
CA ILE A 125 7.52 -5.93 4.15
C ILE A 125 6.73 -5.50 2.90
N ILE A 126 6.41 -4.22 2.73
CA ILE A 126 5.71 -3.70 1.54
C ILE A 126 6.49 -4.00 0.26
N TYR A 127 7.79 -3.71 0.22
CA TYR A 127 8.58 -3.99 -0.99
C TYR A 127 8.77 -5.48 -1.24
N ALA A 128 8.95 -6.27 -0.17
CA ALA A 128 9.02 -7.72 -0.29
C ALA A 128 7.69 -8.29 -0.83
N ASP A 129 6.54 -7.79 -0.38
CA ASP A 129 5.22 -8.19 -0.88
C ASP A 129 5.04 -7.86 -2.36
N LYS A 130 5.45 -6.65 -2.80
CA LYS A 130 5.46 -6.28 -4.23
C LYS A 130 6.29 -7.25 -5.06
N PHE A 131 7.49 -7.60 -4.58
CA PHE A 131 8.38 -8.52 -5.28
C PHE A 131 7.76 -9.93 -5.37
N VAL A 132 7.22 -10.43 -4.26
CA VAL A 132 6.56 -11.75 -4.16
C VAL A 132 5.35 -11.82 -5.08
N TYR A 133 4.50 -10.79 -5.10
CA TYR A 133 3.33 -10.74 -5.97
C TYR A 133 3.68 -10.97 -7.44
N ARG A 134 4.82 -10.42 -7.89
CA ARG A 134 5.28 -10.56 -9.28
C ARG A 134 6.04 -11.85 -9.56
N SER A 135 6.89 -12.29 -8.64
CA SER A 135 7.89 -13.34 -8.91
C SER A 135 7.57 -14.67 -8.24
N GLY A 136 6.65 -14.68 -7.28
CA GLY A 136 6.49 -15.77 -6.31
C GLY A 136 7.68 -15.91 -5.37
N ILE A 137 7.59 -16.88 -4.45
CA ILE A 137 8.70 -17.22 -3.56
C ILE A 137 8.68 -18.66 -3.08
N LYS A 138 9.88 -19.22 -2.88
CA LYS A 138 10.11 -20.47 -2.14
C LYS A 138 10.66 -20.18 -0.75
N HIS A 139 10.42 -21.07 0.21
CA HIS A 139 10.91 -20.95 1.59
C HIS A 139 12.42 -20.67 1.70
N ASN A 140 13.26 -21.38 0.94
CA ASN A 140 14.71 -21.20 0.98
C ASN A 140 15.19 -19.84 0.43
N GLN A 141 14.33 -19.06 -0.21
CA GLN A 141 14.62 -17.72 -0.72
C GLN A 141 14.17 -16.62 0.24
N LEU A 142 13.40 -16.96 1.28
CA LEU A 142 12.74 -15.98 2.15
C LEU A 142 13.74 -15.07 2.88
N PHE A 143 14.80 -15.64 3.42
CA PHE A 143 15.87 -14.87 4.08
C PHE A 143 16.51 -13.86 3.12
N ASN A 144 16.92 -14.32 1.93
CA ASN A 144 17.56 -13.48 0.92
C ASN A 144 16.62 -12.37 0.42
N LEU A 145 15.32 -12.66 0.27
CA LEU A 145 14.32 -11.67 -0.08
C LEU A 145 14.24 -10.56 0.97
N LEU A 146 14.01 -10.94 2.23
CA LEU A 146 13.83 -9.96 3.31
C LEU A 146 15.12 -9.16 3.54
N LEU A 147 16.28 -9.81 3.52
CA LEU A 147 17.58 -9.14 3.60
C LEU A 147 17.75 -8.11 2.48
N THR A 148 17.47 -8.48 1.24
CA THR A 148 17.62 -7.56 0.10
C THR A 148 16.64 -6.39 0.19
N SER A 149 15.39 -6.65 0.61
CA SER A 149 14.39 -5.61 0.87
C SER A 149 14.84 -4.65 1.98
N THR A 150 15.51 -5.15 3.02
CA THR A 150 16.14 -4.34 4.08
C THR A 150 17.22 -3.42 3.53
N VAL A 151 18.15 -3.94 2.71
CA VAL A 151 19.22 -3.15 2.11
C VAL A 151 18.67 -2.02 1.25
N VAL A 152 17.69 -2.32 0.38
CA VAL A 152 17.06 -1.32 -0.49
C VAL A 152 16.29 -0.28 0.31
N SER A 153 15.50 -0.70 1.31
CA SER A 153 14.78 0.20 2.20
C SER A 153 15.72 1.16 2.93
N LEU A 154 16.83 0.64 3.46
CA LEU A 154 17.82 1.47 4.15
C LEU A 154 18.44 2.51 3.22
N LYS A 155 18.84 2.11 2.00
CA LYS A 155 19.41 3.06 1.02
C LYS A 155 18.42 4.14 0.58
N PHE A 156 17.13 3.81 0.52
CA PHE A 156 16.11 4.74 0.05
C PHE A 156 15.62 5.70 1.15
N TRP A 157 15.42 5.20 2.38
CA TRP A 157 14.85 5.99 3.49
C TRP A 157 15.88 6.55 4.47
N SER A 158 17.11 6.07 4.47
CA SER A 158 18.15 6.62 5.36
C SER A 158 18.83 7.82 4.72
N GLU A 159 18.50 9.02 5.20
CA GLU A 159 19.17 10.25 4.77
C GLU A 159 20.62 10.33 5.29
N SER A 160 20.84 9.81 6.51
CA SER A 160 22.08 10.02 7.26
C SER A 160 23.09 8.86 7.16
N THR A 161 22.62 7.64 6.88
CA THR A 161 23.49 6.44 6.88
C THR A 161 23.69 5.94 5.46
N GLN A 162 24.92 6.07 4.94
CA GLN A 162 25.29 5.46 3.68
C GLN A 162 25.44 3.94 3.84
N VAL A 163 24.47 3.19 3.32
CA VAL A 163 24.52 1.72 3.33
C VAL A 163 25.34 1.22 2.16
N ASN A 164 26.52 0.66 2.47
CA ASN A 164 27.39 0.01 1.50
C ASN A 164 27.14 -1.50 1.48
N ASN A 165 26.87 -2.05 0.29
CA ASN A 165 26.66 -3.49 0.09
C ASN A 165 27.85 -4.34 0.56
N ALA A 166 29.07 -3.79 0.54
CA ALA A 166 30.25 -4.49 1.04
C ALA A 166 30.14 -4.85 2.53
N ILE A 167 29.53 -3.96 3.34
CA ILE A 167 29.34 -4.20 4.77
C ILE A 167 28.33 -5.34 4.99
N VAL A 168 27.20 -5.31 4.26
CA VAL A 168 26.17 -6.35 4.39
C VAL A 168 26.68 -7.69 3.85
N ALA A 169 27.43 -7.67 2.75
CA ALA A 169 28.08 -8.84 2.19
C ALA A 169 29.08 -9.45 3.19
N GLU A 170 29.91 -8.63 3.86
CA GLU A 170 30.82 -9.08 4.91
C GLU A 170 30.06 -9.73 6.08
N ILE A 171 28.95 -9.13 6.54
CA ILE A 171 28.20 -9.63 7.71
C ILE A 171 27.65 -11.05 7.48
N PHE A 172 27.13 -11.31 6.29
CA PHE A 172 26.46 -12.57 5.95
C PHE A 172 27.32 -13.52 5.10
N ASP A 173 28.61 -13.22 4.95
CA ASP A 173 29.56 -14.02 4.17
C ASP A 173 29.11 -14.24 2.70
N PHE A 174 28.53 -13.20 2.11
CA PHE A 174 28.21 -13.18 0.68
C PHE A 174 29.34 -12.53 -0.11
N SER A 175 29.49 -12.93 -1.37
CA SER A 175 30.31 -12.15 -2.28
C SER A 175 29.63 -10.80 -2.55
N LEU A 176 30.43 -9.72 -2.66
CA LEU A 176 29.90 -8.40 -3.02
C LEU A 176 29.13 -8.45 -4.36
N LYS A 177 29.59 -9.29 -5.29
CA LYS A 177 28.92 -9.49 -6.59
C LYS A 177 27.52 -10.07 -6.42
N ASP A 178 27.33 -11.04 -5.54
CA ASP A 178 26.03 -11.65 -5.29
C ASP A 178 25.09 -10.68 -4.58
N MET A 179 25.58 -9.93 -3.58
CA MET A 179 24.79 -8.88 -2.93
C MET A 179 24.29 -7.82 -3.93
N ASN A 180 25.17 -7.35 -4.82
CA ASN A 180 24.80 -6.42 -5.88
C ASN A 180 23.81 -7.02 -6.88
N LEU A 181 23.95 -8.32 -7.21
CA LEU A 181 23.04 -9.01 -8.12
C LEU A 181 21.65 -9.19 -7.49
N MET A 182 21.58 -9.57 -6.21
CA MET A 182 20.33 -9.68 -5.46
C MET A 182 19.60 -8.33 -5.43
N GLU A 183 20.31 -7.25 -5.07
CA GLU A 183 19.74 -5.89 -5.07
C GLU A 183 19.20 -5.51 -6.45
N ARG A 184 19.97 -5.71 -7.52
CA ARG A 184 19.53 -5.37 -8.89
C ARG A 184 18.27 -6.14 -9.30
N ARG A 185 18.23 -7.44 -9.02
CA ARG A 185 17.07 -8.29 -9.31
C ARG A 185 15.86 -7.85 -8.52
N PHE A 186 16.04 -7.52 -7.24
CA PHE A 186 14.98 -7.03 -6.39
C PHE A 186 14.40 -5.70 -6.90
N LEU A 187 15.26 -4.71 -7.19
CA LEU A 187 14.84 -3.42 -7.75
C LEU A 187 14.07 -3.56 -9.06
N THR A 188 14.52 -4.47 -9.94
CA THR A 188 13.80 -4.80 -11.17
C THR A 188 12.44 -5.44 -10.88
N GLY A 189 12.37 -6.35 -9.90
CA GLY A 189 11.13 -7.02 -9.51
C GLY A 189 10.09 -6.10 -8.89
N VAL A 190 10.50 -4.99 -8.26
CA VAL A 190 9.60 -3.94 -7.73
C VAL A 190 9.44 -2.74 -8.67
N ASP A 191 9.90 -2.85 -9.92
CA ASP A 191 9.86 -1.79 -10.94
C ASP A 191 10.47 -0.45 -10.49
N TYR A 192 11.47 -0.50 -9.61
CA TYR A 192 12.06 0.69 -8.97
C TYR A 192 11.02 1.60 -8.27
N ASN A 193 9.80 1.10 -8.02
CA ASN A 193 8.70 1.85 -7.40
C ASN A 193 8.82 1.81 -5.87
N LEU A 194 9.83 2.52 -5.39
CA LEU A 194 10.20 2.58 -3.97
C LEU A 194 9.46 3.69 -3.22
N PHE A 195 8.93 4.71 -3.88
CA PHE A 195 8.22 5.77 -3.18
C PHE A 195 6.97 5.24 -2.48
N LEU A 196 6.86 5.47 -1.17
CA LEU A 196 5.67 5.16 -0.37
C LEU A 196 5.18 6.46 0.26
N ASN A 197 3.91 6.80 0.04
CA ASN A 197 3.27 7.86 0.79
C ASN A 197 2.62 7.32 2.08
N SER A 198 2.34 8.20 3.04
CA SER A 198 1.77 7.81 4.33
C SER A 198 0.45 7.04 4.19
N ASN A 199 -0.41 7.42 3.23
CA ASN A 199 -1.68 6.73 3.00
C ASN A 199 -1.46 5.29 2.51
N GLN A 200 -0.48 5.04 1.65
CA GLN A 200 -0.14 3.70 1.19
C GLN A 200 0.34 2.82 2.36
N VAL A 201 1.18 3.37 3.23
CA VAL A 201 1.68 2.66 4.42
C VAL A 201 0.53 2.35 5.39
N THR A 202 -0.32 3.33 5.70
CA THR A 202 -1.45 3.15 6.61
C THR A 202 -2.48 2.17 6.05
N ASN A 203 -2.81 2.27 4.75
CA ASN A 203 -3.73 1.33 4.10
C ASN A 203 -3.15 -0.10 4.09
N TYR A 204 -1.84 -0.24 3.86
CA TYR A 204 -1.19 -1.53 3.92
C TYR A 204 -1.26 -2.13 5.33
N LEU A 205 -0.99 -1.35 6.36
CA LEU A 205 -1.15 -1.79 7.74
C LEU A 205 -2.60 -2.22 8.02
N LEU A 206 -3.59 -1.41 7.65
CA LEU A 206 -5.01 -1.78 7.82
C LEU A 206 -5.33 -3.13 7.14
N GLN A 207 -4.85 -3.34 5.92
CA GLN A 207 -4.99 -4.61 5.21
C GLN A 207 -4.32 -5.77 5.97
N LEU A 208 -3.13 -5.55 6.54
CA LEU A 208 -2.44 -6.56 7.35
C LEU A 208 -3.30 -6.98 8.56
N TYR A 209 -3.87 -6.01 9.29
CA TYR A 209 -4.75 -6.30 10.43
C TYR A 209 -6.06 -7.01 10.00
N ASP A 210 -6.69 -6.56 8.92
CA ASP A 210 -7.94 -7.16 8.42
C ASP A 210 -7.73 -8.59 7.93
N ASN A 211 -6.62 -8.84 7.25
CA ASN A 211 -6.26 -10.15 6.75
C ASN A 211 -5.85 -11.13 7.85
N GLN A 212 -5.66 -10.69 9.09
CA GLN A 212 -5.32 -11.59 10.20
C GLN A 212 -6.40 -12.66 10.40
N GLN A 213 -7.68 -12.30 10.27
CA GLN A 213 -8.79 -13.25 10.41
C GLN A 213 -8.85 -14.22 9.23
N THR A 214 -8.70 -13.71 8.02
CA THR A 214 -8.62 -14.54 6.80
C THR A 214 -7.45 -15.52 6.90
N PHE A 215 -6.31 -15.06 7.42
CA PHE A 215 -5.16 -15.91 7.65
C PHE A 215 -5.48 -17.09 8.56
N PHE A 216 -6.12 -16.83 9.72
CA PHE A 216 -6.52 -17.89 10.63
C PHE A 216 -7.53 -18.86 10.02
N SER A 217 -8.37 -18.41 9.09
CA SER A 217 -9.34 -19.27 8.39
C SER A 217 -8.71 -20.28 7.43
N TYR A 218 -7.47 -20.06 6.96
CA TYR A 218 -6.76 -21.05 6.14
C TYR A 218 -6.38 -22.32 6.92
N PHE A 219 -6.46 -22.28 8.25
CA PHE A 219 -6.08 -23.41 9.07
C PHE A 219 -7.26 -24.37 9.28
N LYS A 220 -7.16 -25.56 8.66
CA LYS A 220 -8.14 -26.65 8.80
C LYS A 220 -8.26 -27.19 10.24
N HIS A 221 -7.25 -27.00 11.07
CA HIS A 221 -7.21 -27.49 12.45
C HIS A 221 -7.15 -26.33 13.45
N PRO A 222 -7.90 -26.41 14.56
CA PRO A 222 -7.81 -25.44 15.65
C PRO A 222 -6.37 -25.35 16.15
N ILE A 223 -5.90 -24.15 16.38
CA ILE A 223 -4.57 -23.94 16.96
C ILE A 223 -4.66 -24.30 18.45
N GLU A 224 -3.83 -25.24 18.90
CA GLU A 224 -3.58 -25.44 20.33
C GLU A 224 -2.94 -24.15 20.86
N ASN A 225 -3.76 -23.30 21.49
CA ASN A 225 -3.49 -21.89 21.84
C ASN A 225 -3.60 -20.94 20.63
N PRO A 226 -4.82 -20.49 20.28
CA PRO A 226 -4.98 -19.49 19.23
C PRO A 226 -4.15 -18.26 19.61
N PRO A 227 -3.32 -17.76 18.68
CA PRO A 227 -2.58 -16.54 18.95
C PRO A 227 -3.56 -15.43 19.30
N GLN A 228 -3.20 -14.59 20.27
CA GLN A 228 -4.04 -13.44 20.61
C GLN A 228 -4.24 -12.60 19.35
N ILE A 229 -5.51 -12.42 18.95
CA ILE A 229 -5.87 -11.52 17.86
C ILE A 229 -5.36 -10.15 18.23
N VAL A 230 -4.54 -9.59 17.34
CA VAL A 230 -3.88 -8.33 17.61
C VAL A 230 -4.90 -7.24 17.27
N ARG A 231 -5.32 -6.47 18.27
CA ARG A 231 -6.27 -5.39 18.06
C ARG A 231 -5.62 -4.31 17.20
N LYS A 232 -6.39 -3.74 16.27
CA LYS A 232 -5.95 -2.55 15.52
C LYS A 232 -5.59 -1.43 16.50
N PRO A 233 -4.46 -0.75 16.33
CA PRO A 233 -4.13 0.43 17.12
C PRO A 233 -5.23 1.48 16.97
N PHE A 234 -5.53 2.19 18.06
CA PHE A 234 -6.60 3.19 18.10
C PHE A 234 -6.44 4.24 16.97
N ASP A 235 -5.22 4.71 16.74
CA ASP A 235 -4.92 5.71 15.70
C ASP A 235 -5.27 5.22 14.29
N LEU A 236 -5.04 3.92 14.01
CA LEU A 236 -5.41 3.32 12.72
C LEU A 236 -6.92 3.20 12.58
N VAL A 237 -7.62 2.83 13.65
CA VAL A 237 -9.09 2.79 13.67
C VAL A 237 -9.66 4.20 13.44
N GLN A 238 -9.09 5.20 14.10
CA GLN A 238 -9.49 6.60 13.94
C GLN A 238 -9.26 7.08 12.50
N TYR A 239 -8.10 6.76 11.90
CA TYR A 239 -7.82 7.07 10.51
C TYR A 239 -8.82 6.40 9.56
N GLN A 240 -9.11 5.11 9.75
CA GLN A 240 -10.10 4.38 8.96
C GLN A 240 -11.50 5.02 9.06
N GLN A 241 -11.90 5.42 10.26
CA GLN A 241 -13.19 6.10 10.49
C GLN A 241 -13.24 7.46 9.79
N ALA A 242 -12.15 8.24 9.84
CA ALA A 242 -12.04 9.52 9.15
C ALA A 242 -12.17 9.37 7.63
N MET A 243 -11.55 8.34 7.04
CA MET A 243 -11.67 8.03 5.61
C MET A 243 -13.09 7.67 5.20
N ILE A 244 -13.77 6.80 5.97
CA ILE A 244 -15.18 6.43 5.72
C ILE A 244 -16.07 7.67 5.77
N GLN A 245 -15.86 8.53 6.77
CA GLN A 245 -16.62 9.77 6.90
C GLN A 245 -16.37 10.72 5.73
N GLN A 246 -15.12 10.87 5.29
CA GLN A 246 -14.81 11.70 4.12
C GLN A 246 -15.52 11.18 2.86
N GLN A 247 -15.58 9.86 2.68
CA GLN A 247 -16.30 9.24 1.57
C GLN A 247 -17.82 9.52 1.64
N GLN A 248 -18.43 9.40 2.83
CA GLN A 248 -19.84 9.72 3.04
C GLN A 248 -20.15 11.19 2.73
N ILE A 249 -19.29 12.11 3.17
CA ILE A 249 -19.42 13.55 2.87
C ILE A 249 -19.32 13.79 1.36
N ALA A 250 -18.38 13.14 0.67
CA ALA A 250 -18.24 13.27 -0.78
C ALA A 250 -19.48 12.74 -1.54
N GLN A 251 -20.05 11.61 -1.12
CA GLN A 251 -21.29 11.08 -1.69
C GLN A 251 -22.47 12.03 -1.48
N LEU A 252 -22.61 12.61 -0.30
CA LEU A 252 -23.65 13.59 -0.01
C LEU A 252 -23.52 14.85 -0.87
N GLN A 253 -22.30 15.35 -1.04
CA GLN A 253 -22.03 16.48 -1.93
C GLN A 253 -22.40 16.17 -3.39
N MET A 254 -22.09 14.96 -3.86
CA MET A 254 -22.46 14.51 -5.20
C MET A 254 -23.97 14.46 -5.39
N MET A 255 -24.70 13.89 -4.42
CA MET A 255 -26.17 13.83 -4.45
C MET A 255 -26.80 15.23 -4.45
N GLN A 256 -26.28 16.15 -3.63
CA GLN A 256 -26.75 17.54 -3.59
C GLN A 256 -26.49 18.27 -4.91
N LYS A 257 -25.33 18.04 -5.53
CA LYS A 257 -25.02 18.59 -6.86
C LYS A 257 -26.02 18.11 -7.91
N GLN A 258 -26.34 16.81 -7.92
CA GLN A 258 -27.35 16.26 -8.83
C GLN A 258 -28.74 16.86 -8.58
N GLN A 259 -29.13 17.10 -7.32
CA GLN A 259 -30.40 17.76 -7.01
C GLN A 259 -30.42 19.21 -7.52
N LEU A 260 -29.31 19.95 -7.37
CA LEU A 260 -29.17 21.30 -7.88
C LEU A 260 -29.32 21.35 -9.41
N GLU A 261 -28.65 20.44 -10.12
CA GLU A 261 -28.76 20.31 -11.58
C GLU A 261 -30.21 19.99 -12.00
N GLN A 262 -30.92 19.13 -11.26
CA GLN A 262 -32.34 18.85 -11.53
C GLN A 262 -33.24 20.07 -11.28
N ILE A 263 -32.98 20.85 -10.23
CA ILE A 263 -33.73 22.08 -9.95
C ILE A 263 -33.49 23.11 -11.06
N GLU A 264 -32.24 23.26 -11.50
CA GLU A 264 -31.87 24.15 -12.59
C GLU A 264 -32.56 23.75 -13.90
N LEU A 265 -32.53 22.46 -14.25
CA LEU A 265 -33.22 21.93 -15.43
C LEU A 265 -34.74 22.17 -15.37
N LYS A 266 -35.38 21.90 -14.22
CA LYS A 266 -36.82 22.18 -14.04
C LYS A 266 -37.12 23.66 -14.24
N HIS A 267 -36.29 24.54 -13.70
CA HIS A 267 -36.46 25.97 -13.83
C HIS A 267 -36.29 26.45 -15.28
N ILE A 268 -35.32 25.90 -16.02
CA ILE A 268 -35.14 26.18 -17.46
C ILE A 268 -36.40 25.75 -18.24
N ILE A 269 -36.94 24.56 -17.97
CA ILE A 269 -38.18 24.06 -18.61
C ILE A 269 -39.37 24.98 -18.29
N GLU A 270 -39.51 25.45 -17.05
CA GLU A 270 -40.57 26.39 -16.67
C GLU A 270 -40.44 27.74 -17.40
N ILE A 271 -39.22 28.27 -17.55
CA ILE A 271 -38.98 29.48 -18.33
C ILE A 271 -39.39 29.29 -19.79
N GLN A 272 -39.00 28.17 -20.42
CA GLN A 272 -39.36 27.86 -21.80
C GLN A 272 -40.88 27.75 -21.98
N LYS A 273 -41.58 27.10 -21.03
CA LYS A 273 -43.05 27.03 -21.02
C LYS A 273 -43.68 28.42 -20.91
N ALA A 274 -43.19 29.29 -20.02
CA ALA A 274 -43.72 30.64 -19.89
C ALA A 274 -43.52 31.49 -21.16
N GLN A 275 -42.40 31.29 -21.86
CA GLN A 275 -42.11 31.97 -23.13
C GLN A 275 -43.03 31.49 -24.26
N SER A 276 -43.33 30.19 -24.35
CA SER A 276 -44.25 29.66 -25.38
C SER A 276 -45.68 30.17 -25.21
N PHE A 277 -46.16 30.36 -23.97
CA PHE A 277 -47.46 31.00 -23.72
C PHE A 277 -47.51 32.46 -24.16
N SER A 278 -46.43 33.23 -23.96
CA SER A 278 -46.38 34.64 -24.40
C SER A 278 -46.38 34.79 -25.93
N ASN A 279 -45.69 33.89 -26.64
CA ASN A 279 -45.65 33.92 -28.11
C ASN A 279 -47.02 33.62 -28.75
N ASN A 280 -47.85 32.77 -28.13
CA ASN A 280 -49.20 32.49 -28.61
C ASN A 280 -50.15 33.70 -28.48
N TYR A 281 -49.98 34.54 -27.44
CA TYR A 281 -50.79 35.75 -27.28
C TYR A 281 -50.48 36.82 -28.33
N ASN A 282 -49.22 36.96 -28.74
CA ASN A 282 -48.84 37.94 -29.77
C ASN A 282 -49.27 37.51 -31.18
N ASN A 283 -49.36 36.21 -31.48
CA ASN A 283 -49.81 35.75 -32.80
C ASN A 283 -51.33 35.94 -33.02
N ASN A 284 -52.15 35.98 -31.97
CA ASN A 284 -53.58 36.24 -32.12
C ASN A 284 -53.93 37.72 -32.37
N ASN A 285 -53.02 38.65 -32.11
CA ASN A 285 -53.27 40.08 -32.31
C ASN A 285 -52.80 40.63 -33.67
N ASN A 286 -52.08 39.83 -34.45
CA ASN A 286 -51.53 40.25 -35.75
C ASN A 286 -52.31 39.70 -36.96
N ASN A 287 -53.45 39.03 -36.75
CA ASN A 287 -54.23 38.42 -37.83
C ASN A 287 -55.34 39.32 -38.42
N ASN A 288 -55.30 40.63 -38.16
CA ASN A 288 -56.28 41.60 -38.67
C ASN A 288 -55.75 42.61 -39.70
N ASN A 289 -54.56 42.42 -40.26
CA ASN A 289 -54.14 43.18 -41.43
C ASN A 289 -53.14 42.38 -42.25
N ILE A 290 -53.60 41.76 -43.35
CA ILE A 290 -52.88 41.68 -44.62
C ILE A 290 -53.91 41.34 -45.70
N THR A 291 -54.21 42.34 -46.52
CA THR A 291 -54.85 42.22 -47.82
C THR A 291 -53.76 41.86 -48.85
N THR A 292 -54.01 40.79 -49.61
CA THR A 292 -53.57 40.52 -50.99
C THR A 292 -52.20 41.05 -51.47
N SER A 293 -51.31 40.14 -51.85
CA SER A 293 -50.81 40.10 -53.24
C SER A 293 -50.08 38.78 -53.54
N ASN A 294 -50.47 38.22 -54.69
CA ASN A 294 -49.84 37.10 -55.35
C ASN A 294 -48.43 37.47 -55.83
N HIS A 295 -47.46 36.56 -55.74
CA HIS A 295 -46.70 36.14 -56.92
C HIS A 295 -45.92 34.85 -56.68
N SER A 296 -45.87 34.06 -57.74
CA SER A 296 -45.36 32.69 -57.83
C SER A 296 -43.86 32.67 -58.21
N PRO A 297 -43.26 31.53 -58.62
CA PRO A 297 -42.02 31.06 -58.01
C PRO A 297 -40.83 31.16 -58.96
N SER A 298 -39.60 31.04 -58.46
CA SER A 298 -38.51 30.52 -59.29
C SER A 298 -37.38 29.91 -58.47
N SER A 299 -36.85 28.86 -59.09
CA SER A 299 -35.73 27.99 -58.75
C SER A 299 -34.39 28.70 -58.63
N ALA A 300 -33.45 28.10 -57.88
CA ALA A 300 -32.28 27.40 -58.43
C ALA A 300 -31.06 27.42 -57.47
N ASN A 301 -30.40 26.27 -57.43
CA ASN A 301 -28.98 25.97 -57.14
C ASN A 301 -28.02 27.16 -56.87
N SER A 302 -27.17 27.02 -55.84
CA SER A 302 -25.72 26.77 -55.99
C SER A 302 -24.93 26.98 -54.68
N THR A 303 -24.09 26.01 -54.33
CA THR A 303 -22.86 26.08 -53.51
C THR A 303 -21.83 27.09 -54.10
N PRO A 304 -20.63 27.34 -53.52
CA PRO A 304 -20.15 27.40 -52.13
C PRO A 304 -19.26 28.66 -51.85
N CYS A 305 -18.64 28.71 -50.66
CA CYS A 305 -17.33 29.34 -50.34
C CYS A 305 -17.22 30.77 -49.75
N SER A 306 -16.22 30.86 -48.86
CA SER A 306 -15.39 32.02 -48.44
C SER A 306 -15.95 33.12 -47.52
N SER A 307 -15.44 33.07 -46.28
CA SER A 307 -14.80 34.16 -45.51
C SER A 307 -15.31 35.59 -45.66
N THR A 308 -15.84 36.17 -44.58
CA THR A 308 -15.48 37.53 -44.14
C THR A 308 -16.12 37.83 -42.78
N THR A 309 -15.27 38.23 -41.83
CA THR A 309 -15.63 38.82 -40.55
C THR A 309 -16.39 40.13 -40.78
N PRO A 310 -17.62 40.30 -40.27
CA PRO A 310 -18.27 41.60 -40.22
C PRO A 310 -17.91 42.32 -38.92
N SER A 311 -17.46 43.56 -39.07
CA SER A 311 -17.33 44.56 -38.02
C SER A 311 -18.66 44.75 -37.27
N PRO A 312 -18.62 45.15 -35.98
CA PRO A 312 -19.83 45.26 -35.17
C PRO A 312 -20.67 46.48 -35.62
N PRO A 313 -21.99 46.32 -35.76
CA PRO A 313 -22.87 47.45 -36.02
C PRO A 313 -23.00 48.31 -34.75
N SER A 314 -22.72 49.60 -34.90
CA SER A 314 -23.06 50.64 -33.94
C SER A 314 -24.57 50.68 -33.73
N TYR A 315 -25.02 50.30 -32.54
CA TYR A 315 -26.41 50.39 -32.11
C TYR A 315 -26.68 51.77 -31.48
N HIS A 316 -27.62 52.50 -32.09
CA HIS A 316 -28.26 53.65 -31.47
C HIS A 316 -29.18 53.22 -30.31
N PRO A 317 -29.21 53.96 -29.19
CA PRO A 317 -30.07 53.65 -28.06
C PRO A 317 -31.45 54.30 -28.26
N TYR A 318 -32.40 53.56 -28.82
CA TYR A 318 -33.81 53.94 -28.67
C TYR A 318 -34.35 53.33 -27.37
N GLY A 319 -34.45 54.21 -26.37
CA GLY A 319 -35.05 53.92 -25.08
C GLY A 319 -36.51 53.52 -25.22
N ASN A 320 -36.83 52.31 -24.79
CA ASN A 320 -38.20 51.91 -24.50
C ASN A 320 -38.26 51.51 -23.01
N ASN A 321 -38.52 52.52 -22.18
CA ASN A 321 -38.71 52.42 -20.75
C ASN A 321 -40.13 51.93 -20.44
N SER A 322 -40.41 50.62 -20.51
CA SER A 322 -41.59 50.03 -19.83
C SER A 322 -41.64 48.51 -19.89
N THR A 323 -40.60 47.80 -19.42
CA THR A 323 -40.76 46.36 -19.09
C THR A 323 -39.69 45.79 -18.15
N ASN A 324 -38.93 46.63 -17.43
CA ASN A 324 -37.84 46.17 -16.56
C ASN A 324 -38.28 45.67 -15.18
N HIS A 325 -39.55 45.83 -14.79
CA HIS A 325 -39.95 45.56 -13.41
C HIS A 325 -40.11 44.06 -13.06
N TYR A 326 -40.34 43.18 -14.04
CA TYR A 326 -40.53 41.73 -13.78
C TYR A 326 -39.25 40.89 -13.84
N LYS A 327 -38.17 41.37 -14.47
CA LYS A 327 -36.87 40.66 -14.52
C LYS A 327 -36.08 40.73 -13.20
N LEU A 328 -36.31 41.75 -12.37
CA LEU A 328 -35.58 41.94 -11.12
C LEU A 328 -36.01 40.94 -10.02
N ASN A 329 -37.31 40.60 -9.95
CA ASN A 329 -37.83 39.71 -8.89
C ASN A 329 -37.46 38.23 -9.08
N LYS A 330 -37.27 37.74 -10.31
CA LYS A 330 -36.90 36.33 -10.53
C LYS A 330 -35.47 36.01 -10.08
N LYS A 331 -34.50 36.92 -10.28
CA LYS A 331 -33.13 36.72 -9.76
C LYS A 331 -33.09 36.64 -8.23
N HIS A 332 -34.02 37.30 -7.54
CA HIS A 332 -34.02 37.36 -6.08
C HIS A 332 -34.42 36.02 -5.43
N ILE A 333 -35.39 35.32 -6.01
CA ILE A 333 -35.90 34.03 -5.49
C ILE A 333 -34.88 32.91 -5.67
N THR A 334 -34.17 32.87 -6.81
CA THR A 334 -33.14 31.85 -7.06
C THR A 334 -31.94 32.01 -6.11
N ASN A 335 -31.55 33.26 -5.82
CA ASN A 335 -30.47 33.55 -4.88
C ASN A 335 -30.86 33.15 -3.44
N GLN A 336 -32.10 33.40 -3.04
CA GLN A 336 -32.58 33.04 -1.70
C GLN A 336 -32.56 31.53 -1.45
N ARG A 337 -33.01 30.72 -2.43
CA ARG A 337 -32.94 29.24 -2.31
C ARG A 337 -31.51 28.74 -2.21
N TYR A 338 -30.60 29.31 -3.01
CA TYR A 338 -29.19 28.95 -2.96
C TYR A 338 -28.58 29.25 -1.58
N GLN A 339 -28.92 30.40 -1.00
CA GLN A 339 -28.46 30.80 0.32
C GLN A 339 -29.00 29.91 1.44
N THR A 340 -30.28 29.53 1.37
CA THR A 340 -30.88 28.57 2.31
C THR A 340 -30.22 27.20 2.24
N GLN A 341 -29.88 26.73 1.04
CA GLN A 341 -29.20 25.44 0.88
C GLN A 341 -27.77 25.48 1.45
N GLN A 342 -27.02 26.56 1.24
CA GLN A 342 -25.70 26.75 1.84
C GLN A 342 -25.75 26.75 3.38
N GLN A 343 -26.77 27.37 3.99
CA GLN A 343 -26.95 27.33 5.45
C GLN A 343 -27.24 25.91 5.96
N GLN A 344 -28.07 25.14 5.27
CA GLN A 344 -28.34 23.73 5.66
C GLN A 344 -27.05 22.90 5.61
N ILE A 345 -26.21 23.09 4.59
CA ILE A 345 -24.91 22.41 4.49
C ILE A 345 -24.02 22.76 5.69
N GLN A 346 -23.99 24.03 6.08
CA GLN A 346 -23.13 24.50 7.17
C GLN A 346 -23.62 23.98 8.53
N GLN A 347 -24.93 23.92 8.75
CA GLN A 347 -25.51 23.28 9.95
C GLN A 347 -25.22 21.78 10.01
N GLN A 348 -25.34 21.06 8.88
CA GLN A 348 -25.06 19.63 8.85
C GLN A 348 -23.58 19.33 9.13
N LYS A 349 -22.66 20.16 8.59
CA LYS A 349 -21.23 20.08 8.93
C LYS A 349 -20.98 20.30 10.44
N GLN A 350 -21.66 21.26 11.06
CA GLN A 350 -21.54 21.50 12.50
C GLN A 350 -22.07 20.34 13.34
N GLN A 351 -23.21 19.73 12.98
CA GLN A 351 -23.73 18.56 13.68
C GLN A 351 -22.76 17.37 13.63
N ILE A 352 -22.17 17.13 12.47
CA ILE A 352 -21.17 16.07 12.31
C ILE A 352 -19.95 16.36 13.19
N GLN A 353 -19.48 17.61 13.24
CA GLN A 353 -18.35 18.01 14.08
C GLN A 353 -18.65 17.88 15.58
N GLN A 354 -19.88 18.17 16.02
CA GLN A 354 -20.29 17.97 17.41
C GLN A 354 -20.36 16.49 17.80
N GLN A 355 -20.84 15.61 16.90
CA GLN A 355 -20.79 14.16 17.15
C GLN A 355 -19.35 13.64 17.31
N GLN A 356 -18.38 14.21 16.58
CA GLN A 356 -16.97 13.85 16.75
C GLN A 356 -16.44 14.22 18.14
N GLN A 357 -16.77 15.41 18.64
CA GLN A 357 -16.33 15.84 19.98
C GLN A 357 -16.93 14.97 21.10
N GLN A 358 -18.13 14.41 20.89
CA GLN A 358 -18.76 13.50 21.84
C GLN A 358 -18.12 12.10 21.84
N GLN A 359 -17.70 11.59 20.67
CA GLN A 359 -17.03 10.29 20.56
C GLN A 359 -15.57 10.32 21.05
N GLN A 360 -14.92 11.48 21.04
CA GLN A 360 -13.55 11.65 21.56
C GLN A 360 -13.49 11.85 23.07
N LYS A 361 -14.63 11.95 23.78
CA LYS A 361 -14.60 12.07 25.24
C LYS A 361 -14.09 10.74 25.80
N PRO A 362 -12.86 10.69 26.37
CA PRO A 362 -12.33 9.44 26.91
C PRO A 362 -13.30 8.99 28.00
N THR A 363 -13.87 7.80 27.86
CA THR A 363 -14.54 7.14 28.98
C THR A 363 -13.47 6.93 30.04
N THR A 364 -13.49 7.76 31.09
CA THR A 364 -12.54 7.78 32.21
C THR A 364 -12.54 6.51 33.09
N ASP A 365 -13.12 5.42 32.61
CA ASP A 365 -13.24 4.14 33.32
C ASP A 365 -12.05 3.18 33.11
N GLU A 366 -10.95 3.62 32.49
CA GLU A 366 -9.70 2.82 32.40
C GLU A 366 -8.82 2.87 33.67
N SER A 367 -9.35 3.34 34.81
CA SER A 367 -8.63 3.33 36.09
C SER A 367 -8.69 2.01 36.87
N ILE A 368 -9.27 0.93 36.31
CA ILE A 368 -9.52 -0.33 37.07
C ILE A 368 -8.74 -1.57 36.54
N TYR A 369 -7.98 -1.49 35.45
CA TYR A 369 -7.25 -2.68 34.91
C TYR A 369 -5.71 -2.66 34.99
N HIS A 370 -5.12 -1.85 35.89
CA HIS A 370 -3.69 -1.91 36.20
C HIS A 370 -3.41 -2.26 37.66
N GLN A 371 -3.93 -3.40 38.13
CA GLN A 371 -3.40 -4.01 39.36
C GLN A 371 -3.65 -5.52 39.43
N GLN A 372 -3.15 -6.29 38.46
CA GLN A 372 -2.96 -7.75 38.61
C GLN A 372 -1.95 -8.28 37.58
N ASN A 373 -0.71 -7.78 37.64
CA ASN A 373 0.44 -8.57 37.23
C ASN A 373 1.30 -8.76 38.48
N GLY A 374 1.22 -9.99 39.00
CA GLY A 374 1.83 -10.40 40.25
C GLY A 374 3.34 -10.22 40.24
N SER A 375 3.81 -9.70 41.37
CA SER A 375 5.18 -9.73 41.83
C SER A 375 5.69 -11.17 41.92
N ASN A 376 6.36 -11.66 40.89
CA ASN A 376 7.35 -12.73 41.07
C ASN A 376 8.67 -12.08 41.49
N SER A 377 8.78 -11.91 42.81
CA SER A 377 10.04 -11.61 43.49
C SER A 377 10.96 -12.82 43.34
N TYR A 378 11.87 -12.76 42.37
CA TYR A 378 13.02 -13.65 42.36
C TYR A 378 14.04 -13.11 43.35
N HIS A 379 14.17 -13.82 44.47
CA HIS A 379 15.29 -13.73 45.39
C HIS A 379 16.58 -13.97 44.60
N VAL A 380 17.34 -12.90 44.34
CA VAL A 380 18.74 -13.02 43.90
C VAL A 380 19.54 -13.43 45.13
N VAL A 381 19.99 -14.68 45.14
CA VAL A 381 21.02 -15.17 46.07
C VAL A 381 22.34 -14.55 45.63
N THR A 382 22.79 -13.55 46.38
CA THR A 382 24.13 -12.98 46.28
C THR A 382 25.15 -14.02 46.72
N VAL A 383 25.86 -14.64 45.77
CA VAL A 383 27.07 -15.41 46.05
C VAL A 383 28.21 -14.41 46.20
N GLY A 384 28.66 -14.21 47.44
CA GLY A 384 29.76 -13.31 47.78
C GLY A 384 31.09 -13.79 47.18
N GLN A 385 31.69 -12.94 46.34
CA GLN A 385 33.09 -13.03 45.96
C GLN A 385 33.95 -12.58 47.15
N MET A 386 34.82 -13.48 47.60
CA MET A 386 35.93 -13.18 48.49
C MET A 386 36.93 -12.25 47.78
N VAL A 387 37.17 -11.09 48.39
CA VAL A 387 38.31 -10.22 48.10
C VAL A 387 39.26 -10.32 49.29
N SER A 388 40.49 -10.77 49.05
CA SER A 388 41.61 -10.57 49.98
C SER A 388 42.40 -9.33 49.56
N PRO A 389 42.81 -8.46 50.48
CA PRO A 389 43.61 -7.28 50.17
C PRO A 389 45.10 -7.60 50.14
N MET A 390 45.81 -6.97 49.21
CA MET A 390 47.23 -6.66 49.34
C MET A 390 47.36 -5.23 49.88
N CYS A 391 48.27 -5.10 50.86
CA CYS A 391 48.79 -3.91 51.52
C CYS A 391 47.88 -3.21 52.54
#